data_AF-A0A258CV89-F1
#
_entry.id   AF-A0A258CV89-F1
#
_cell.length_a   1.000
_cell.length_b   1.000
_cell.length_c   1.000
_cell.angle_alpha   90.00
_cell.angle_beta   90.00
_cell.angle_gamma   90.00
#
_symmetry.space_group_name_H-M   'P 1'
#
loop_
_entity.id
_entity.type
_entity.pdbx_description
1 polymer ?
#
loop_
_entity_poly.entity_id
_entity_poly.type
_entity_poly.pdbx_seq_one_letter_code
_entity_poly.pdbx_strand_id
1 'polypeptide(L)'
;MGFLRYADFKISRKLLCLLLLVVVPFGLMTYSYVDQANKDIRFARRELDGVRYLQALTPLLFDLSRIATGLPPETIAALEPVRARHDGVFGSTDAVDSFLRAAGRPDAVQAFEQAQTALVKIADGSYLTLDPKIDSYYLMNLVSVVLPEAATATAALRRALEPFRTGYSTRGDLAILVSAVSRFERARDMVQNTVASAIEGNTDGRVLAQLGDAPVAMLQASHAVSTATAHIVLEPDSAPLVRLVTDVDRAIERQFAGAAALTRVAETSLAGLLTDRIAQQERNIRTKLGLQLAFFLVIIVLTMAAARSIAKPLVALSREVARVSAGQRQTAISGCNRSDEIGEIARAIEDFRLQLIAADAARQEMAAIEQRSAQQRSLLLREVASQFQEAAGDIVASVAAASVQLEAAADDMSATAGRSQTRSELVSVAAQEASGHVTSMAVAAEEIAMAVNEISRRLGAERHLRYRATDQSARAERDDRGGARRRCRPRLRRRGRRSEGSGRPDRRRHA
;
A
#
# COMPACT_ATOMS: atom_id res chain seq x y z
N MET A 1 7.94 31.74 0.03
CA MET A 1 7.91 30.56 0.91
C MET A 1 6.90 29.57 0.34
N GLY A 2 7.36 28.51 -0.31
CA GLY A 2 6.46 27.51 -0.89
C GLY A 2 5.82 26.66 0.20
N PHE A 3 4.52 26.81 0.40
CA PHE A 3 3.75 25.87 1.22
C PHE A 3 3.81 24.49 0.57
N LEU A 4 4.50 23.55 1.20
CA LEU A 4 4.47 22.13 0.84
C LEU A 4 3.01 21.67 0.79
N ARG A 5 2.49 21.38 -0.41
CA ARG A 5 1.11 20.90 -0.57
C ARG A 5 1.02 19.50 0.05
N TYR A 6 0.09 19.33 1.00
CA TYR A 6 -0.17 18.05 1.67
C TYR A 6 -0.38 16.88 0.68
N ALA A 7 -0.90 17.18 -0.53
CA ALA A 7 -1.08 16.22 -1.60
C ALA A 7 0.21 15.43 -1.94
N ASP A 8 1.37 16.08 -1.94
CA ASP A 8 2.64 15.53 -2.44
C ASP A 8 3.36 14.62 -1.43
N PHE A 9 2.85 14.52 -0.19
CA PHE A 9 3.45 13.65 0.81
C PHE A 9 3.13 12.16 0.56
N LYS A 10 4.19 11.35 0.60
CA LYS A 10 4.08 9.88 0.75
C LYS A 10 3.21 9.57 1.98
N ILE A 11 2.43 8.49 1.90
CA ILE A 11 1.48 8.06 2.96
C ILE A 11 2.16 7.97 4.35
N SER A 12 3.42 7.54 4.42
CA SER A 12 4.19 7.48 5.66
C SER A 12 4.42 8.85 6.32
N ARG A 13 4.65 9.92 5.53
CA ARG A 13 4.79 11.29 6.04
C ARG A 13 3.43 11.84 6.49
N LYS A 14 2.34 11.52 5.79
CA LYS A 14 0.98 11.89 6.21
C LYS A 14 0.62 11.25 7.56
N LEU A 15 0.91 9.96 7.73
CA LEU A 15 0.75 9.25 9.00
C LEU A 15 1.61 9.84 10.12
N LEU A 16 2.87 10.20 9.83
CA LEU A 16 3.74 10.86 10.80
C LEU A 16 3.18 12.23 11.23
N CYS A 17 2.70 13.04 10.30
CA CYS A 17 2.09 14.34 10.61
C CYS A 17 0.83 14.17 11.47
N LEU A 18 -0.01 13.16 11.17
CA LEU A 18 -1.22 12.86 11.94
C LEU A 18 -0.85 12.37 13.35
N LEU A 19 0.18 11.53 13.47
CA LEU A 19 0.70 11.10 14.76
C LEU A 19 1.22 12.30 15.57
N LEU A 20 2.04 13.17 14.97
CA LEU A 20 2.55 14.37 15.63
C LEU A 20 1.44 15.33 16.08
N LEU A 21 0.36 15.46 15.28
CA LEU A 21 -0.82 16.25 15.63
C LEU A 21 -1.49 15.77 16.92
N VAL A 22 -1.41 14.47 17.22
CA VAL A 22 -1.95 13.88 18.46
C VAL A 22 -0.92 13.94 19.59
N VAL A 23 0.34 13.58 19.31
CA VAL A 23 1.42 13.48 20.30
C VAL A 23 1.72 14.82 20.95
N VAL A 24 1.78 15.91 20.18
CA VAL A 24 2.21 17.22 20.69
C VAL A 24 1.21 17.81 21.69
N PRO A 25 -0.10 17.95 21.38
CA PRO A 25 -1.09 18.42 22.35
C PRO A 25 -1.19 17.51 23.57
N PHE A 26 -1.09 16.20 23.37
CA PHE A 26 -1.14 15.23 24.45
C PHE A 26 0.04 15.39 25.41
N GLY A 27 1.25 15.54 24.88
CA GLY A 27 2.45 15.81 25.68
C GLY A 27 2.37 17.13 26.43
N LEU A 28 1.85 18.19 25.80
CA LEU A 28 1.60 19.48 26.46
C LEU A 28 0.57 19.36 27.59
N MET A 29 -0.52 18.62 27.38
CA MET A 29 -1.53 18.36 28.40
C MET A 29 -0.99 17.53 29.55
N THR A 30 -0.19 16.49 29.28
CA THR A 30 0.52 15.72 30.32
C THR A 30 1.43 16.61 31.14
N TYR A 31 2.24 17.44 30.47
CA TYR A 31 3.15 18.36 31.14
C TYR A 31 2.39 19.34 32.02
N SER A 32 1.34 19.98 31.49
CA SER A 32 0.52 20.93 32.25
C SER A 32 -0.17 20.27 33.45
N TYR A 33 -0.65 19.03 33.29
CA TYR A 33 -1.27 18.28 34.38
C TYR A 33 -0.26 17.95 35.48
N VAL A 34 0.93 17.46 35.12
CA VAL A 34 2.00 17.13 36.06
C VAL A 34 2.53 18.37 36.77
N ASP A 35 2.71 19.49 36.05
CA ASP A 35 3.14 20.76 36.65
C ASP A 35 2.11 21.27 37.67
N GLN A 36 0.82 21.24 37.32
CA GLN A 36 -0.25 21.65 38.24
C GLN A 36 -0.31 20.75 39.48
N ALA A 37 -0.27 19.43 39.30
CA ALA A 37 -0.30 18.50 40.43
C ALA A 37 0.95 18.61 41.32
N ASN A 38 2.12 18.89 40.73
CA ASN A 38 3.33 19.17 41.49
C ASN A 38 3.25 20.49 42.26
N LYS A 39 2.57 21.52 41.75
CA LYS A 39 2.30 22.75 42.51
C LYS A 39 1.46 22.43 43.74
N ASP A 40 0.34 21.73 43.56
CA ASP A 40 -0.56 21.36 44.66
C ASP A 40 0.15 20.52 45.74
N ILE A 41 0.99 19.55 45.34
CA ILE A 41 1.81 18.75 46.27
C ILE A 41 2.81 19.63 47.02
N ARG A 42 3.48 20.57 46.34
CA ARG A 42 4.42 21.49 47.00
C ARG A 42 3.72 22.40 48.00
N PHE A 43 2.51 22.89 47.69
CA PHE A 43 1.70 23.66 48.64
C PHE A 43 1.34 22.81 49.86
N ALA A 44 0.78 21.61 49.66
CA ALA A 44 0.43 20.73 50.78
C ALA A 44 1.64 20.30 51.64
N ARG A 45 2.82 20.13 51.03
CA ARG A 45 4.07 19.87 51.77
C ARG A 45 4.50 21.08 52.60
N ARG A 46 4.35 22.30 52.10
CA ARG A 46 4.61 23.52 52.88
C ARG A 46 3.65 23.66 54.06
N GLU A 47 2.36 23.41 53.84
CA GLU A 47 1.36 23.39 54.92
C GLU A 47 1.77 22.39 56.02
N LEU A 48 2.15 21.16 55.62
CA LEU A 48 2.58 20.11 56.53
C LEU A 48 3.85 20.49 57.31
N ASP A 49 4.83 21.08 56.64
CA ASP A 49 6.06 21.56 57.28
C ASP A 49 5.78 22.71 58.26
N GLY A 50 4.79 23.58 57.95
CA GLY A 50 4.27 24.57 58.88
C GLY A 50 3.71 23.94 60.16
N VAL A 51 2.84 22.94 60.03
CA VAL A 51 2.27 22.21 61.18
C VAL A 51 3.36 21.55 62.03
N ARG A 52 4.38 20.94 61.40
CA ARG A 52 5.53 20.35 62.11
C ARG A 52 6.34 21.40 62.87
N TYR A 53 6.43 22.60 62.32
CA TYR A 53 7.11 23.68 63.02
C TYR A 53 6.29 24.18 64.22
N LEU A 54 4.98 24.33 64.06
CA LEU A 54 4.08 24.61 65.19
C LEU A 54 4.20 23.54 66.29
N GLN A 55 4.21 22.25 65.93
CA GLN A 55 4.43 21.13 66.87
C GLN A 55 5.73 21.24 67.68
N ALA A 56 6.77 21.84 67.11
CA ALA A 56 8.05 22.05 67.81
C ALA A 56 8.00 23.28 68.74
N LEU A 57 7.25 24.33 68.38
CA LEU A 57 7.16 25.59 69.15
C LEU A 57 6.11 25.53 70.26
N THR A 58 4.97 24.87 70.02
CA THR A 58 3.83 24.80 70.93
C THR A 58 4.20 24.34 72.35
N PRO A 59 5.03 23.29 72.57
CA PRO A 59 5.43 22.87 73.92
C PRO A 59 6.13 23.97 74.72
N LEU A 60 6.95 24.80 74.06
CA LEU A 60 7.68 25.90 74.69
C LEU A 60 6.75 26.97 75.24
N LEU A 61 5.65 27.22 74.54
CA LEU A 61 4.63 28.19 74.96
C LEU A 61 3.92 27.72 76.21
N PHE A 62 3.63 26.42 76.30
CA PHE A 62 3.09 25.85 77.52
C PHE A 62 4.10 25.86 78.66
N ASP A 63 5.39 25.62 78.40
CA ASP A 63 6.44 25.70 79.42
C ASP A 63 6.65 27.15 79.93
N LEU A 64 6.61 28.15 79.04
CA LEU A 64 6.64 29.57 79.40
C LEU A 64 5.48 29.97 80.32
N SER A 65 4.33 29.33 80.18
CA SER A 65 3.17 29.60 81.06
C SER A 65 3.39 29.15 82.51
N ARG A 66 4.40 28.29 82.76
CA ARG A 66 4.69 27.67 84.05
C ARG A 66 6.00 28.14 84.68
N ILE A 67 6.98 28.51 83.85
CA ILE A 67 8.34 28.83 84.30
C ILE A 67 8.51 30.35 84.40
N ALA A 68 8.54 30.87 85.63
CA ALA A 68 8.70 32.31 85.88
C ALA A 68 10.10 32.85 85.51
N THR A 69 11.11 31.99 85.41
CA THR A 69 12.51 32.37 85.15
C THR A 69 12.87 32.50 83.66
N GLY A 70 11.95 32.17 82.76
CA GLY A 70 12.25 31.98 81.34
C GLY A 70 12.69 30.55 81.01
N LEU A 71 12.71 30.21 79.73
CA LEU A 71 13.06 28.87 79.23
C LEU A 71 14.55 28.57 79.40
N PRO A 72 14.92 27.32 79.72
CA PRO A 72 16.31 26.87 79.73
C PRO A 72 16.99 27.07 78.36
N PRO A 73 18.27 27.49 78.31
CA PRO A 73 19.01 27.65 77.06
C PRO A 73 19.07 26.38 76.20
N GLU A 74 19.10 25.22 76.85
CA GLU A 74 19.07 23.90 76.19
C GLU A 74 17.76 23.65 75.43
N THR A 75 16.62 24.07 75.99
CA THR A 75 15.30 23.96 75.35
C THR A 75 15.22 24.88 74.13
N ILE A 76 15.81 26.07 74.21
CA ILE A 76 15.91 27.01 73.08
C ILE A 76 16.83 26.45 71.99
N ALA A 77 18.00 25.91 72.37
CA ALA A 77 18.96 25.34 71.43
C ALA A 77 18.43 24.10 70.69
N ALA A 78 17.54 23.33 71.32
CA ALA A 78 16.91 22.15 70.71
C ALA A 78 16.05 22.46 69.47
N LEU A 79 15.62 23.71 69.27
CA LEU A 79 14.84 24.12 68.10
C LEU A 79 15.68 24.40 66.87
N GLU A 80 16.98 24.67 67.03
CA GLU A 80 17.85 25.13 65.94
C GLU A 80 17.80 24.24 64.68
N PRO A 81 17.72 22.89 64.77
CA PRO A 81 17.58 22.04 63.59
C PRO A 81 16.27 22.27 62.81
N VAL A 82 15.17 22.59 63.50
CA VAL A 82 13.87 22.87 62.88
C VAL A 82 13.90 24.27 62.25
N ARG A 83 14.46 25.24 62.98
CA ARG A 83 14.65 26.62 62.52
C ARG A 83 15.47 26.70 61.24
N ALA A 84 16.65 26.06 61.24
CA ALA A 84 17.55 26.06 60.09
C ALA A 84 16.91 25.47 58.81
N ARG A 85 15.92 24.58 58.96
CA ARG A 85 15.19 23.98 57.83
C ARG A 85 14.03 24.84 57.33
N HIS A 86 13.38 25.60 58.21
CA HIS A 86 12.07 26.19 57.92
C HIS A 86 12.04 27.73 57.96
N ASP A 87 12.86 28.40 58.78
CA ASP A 87 12.77 29.85 59.00
C ASP A 87 12.98 30.67 57.72
N GLY A 88 14.01 30.33 56.94
CA GLY A 88 14.28 31.01 55.68
C GLY A 88 13.22 30.76 54.60
N VAL A 89 12.53 29.61 54.67
CA VAL A 89 11.47 29.24 53.71
C VAL A 89 10.18 29.98 54.01
N PHE A 90 9.86 30.15 55.29
CA PHE A 90 8.63 30.81 55.75
C PHE A 90 8.80 32.32 55.98
N GLY A 91 10.04 32.83 55.97
CA GLY A 91 10.33 34.21 56.32
C GLY A 91 10.02 34.51 57.79
N SER A 92 10.17 33.52 58.67
CA SER A 92 9.85 33.60 60.09
C SER A 92 11.06 33.89 60.98
N THR A 93 12.27 34.00 60.42
CA THR A 93 13.54 34.17 61.15
C THR A 93 13.45 35.25 62.23
N ASP A 94 13.13 36.49 61.85
CA ASP A 94 13.12 37.63 62.77
C ASP A 94 12.06 37.49 63.89
N ALA A 95 10.90 36.91 63.54
CA ALA A 95 9.80 36.71 64.48
C ALA A 95 10.15 35.62 65.51
N VAL A 96 10.71 34.51 65.05
CA VAL A 96 11.16 33.40 65.90
C VAL A 96 12.35 33.83 66.76
N ASP A 97 13.32 34.57 66.22
CA ASP A 97 14.43 35.12 67.00
C ASP A 97 13.96 36.09 68.08
N SER A 98 12.95 36.90 67.80
CA SER A 98 12.36 37.81 68.78
C SER A 98 11.64 37.04 69.89
N PHE A 99 10.91 35.98 69.52
CA PHE A 99 10.29 35.06 70.48
C PHE A 99 11.33 34.38 71.37
N LEU A 100 12.34 33.72 70.81
CA LEU A 100 13.31 32.96 71.61
C LEU A 100 14.15 33.86 72.53
N ARG A 101 14.47 35.09 72.10
CA ARG A 101 15.15 36.09 72.95
C ARG A 101 14.28 36.53 74.12
N ALA A 102 12.98 36.73 73.90
CA ALA A 102 12.04 37.07 74.96
C ALA A 102 11.80 35.88 75.89
N ALA A 103 11.70 34.66 75.34
CA ALA A 103 11.48 33.43 76.08
C ALA A 103 12.63 33.07 77.03
N GLY A 104 13.87 33.46 76.72
CA GLY A 104 15.03 33.29 77.60
C GLY A 104 15.12 34.29 78.76
N ARG A 105 14.14 35.21 78.91
CA ARG A 105 14.10 36.22 79.96
C ARG A 105 12.94 35.95 80.93
N PRO A 106 13.00 36.45 82.17
CA PRO A 106 11.90 36.37 83.14
C PRO A 106 10.77 37.38 82.80
N ASP A 107 10.37 37.45 81.53
CA ASP A 107 9.26 38.27 81.04
C ASP A 107 8.36 37.40 80.14
N ALA A 108 7.55 36.57 80.79
CA ALA A 108 6.63 35.67 80.10
C ALA A 108 5.61 36.44 79.25
N VAL A 109 5.23 37.66 79.65
CA VAL A 109 4.26 38.47 78.89
C VAL A 109 4.83 38.85 77.53
N GLN A 110 6.03 39.42 77.51
CA GLN A 110 6.71 39.75 76.26
C GLN A 110 6.97 38.49 75.43
N ALA A 111 7.34 37.37 76.06
CA ALA A 111 7.54 36.10 75.36
C ALA A 111 6.26 35.60 74.67
N PHE A 112 5.09 35.71 75.31
CA PHE A 112 3.80 35.33 74.71
C PHE A 112 3.39 36.21 73.53
N GLU A 113 3.61 37.52 73.60
CA GLU A 113 3.31 38.44 72.49
C GLU A 113 4.20 38.14 71.27
N GLN A 114 5.50 37.91 71.50
CA GLN A 114 6.43 37.54 70.44
C GLN A 114 6.14 36.13 69.88
N ALA A 115 5.70 35.20 70.73
CA ALA A 115 5.25 33.89 70.31
C ALA A 115 4.09 33.96 69.32
N GLN A 116 3.05 34.74 69.63
CA GLN A 116 1.91 34.90 68.70
C GLN A 116 2.37 35.44 67.35
N THR A 117 3.26 36.43 67.37
CA THR A 117 3.83 37.00 66.14
C THR A 117 4.58 35.93 65.32
N ALA A 118 5.36 35.08 66.00
CA ALA A 118 6.07 33.97 65.36
C ALA A 118 5.11 32.91 64.78
N LEU A 119 4.08 32.50 65.55
CA LEU A 119 3.09 31.52 65.10
C LEU A 119 2.32 32.00 63.87
N VAL A 120 1.85 33.26 63.86
CA VAL A 120 1.18 33.87 62.70
C VAL A 120 2.12 33.90 61.51
N LYS A 121 3.37 34.32 61.71
CA LYS A 121 4.33 34.40 60.60
C LYS A 121 4.65 33.03 59.99
N ILE A 122 4.76 32.00 60.83
CA ILE A 122 4.95 30.61 60.38
C ILE A 122 3.72 30.13 59.62
N ALA A 123 2.52 30.33 60.17
CA ALA A 123 1.27 29.92 59.54
C ALA A 123 1.07 30.60 58.17
N ASP A 124 1.38 31.89 58.05
CA ASP A 124 1.32 32.61 56.76
C ASP A 124 2.40 32.12 55.79
N GLY A 125 3.64 31.99 56.26
CA GLY A 125 4.78 31.57 55.43
C GLY A 125 4.65 30.12 54.92
N SER A 126 3.95 29.26 55.66
CA SER A 126 3.64 27.89 55.28
C SER A 126 2.34 27.75 54.49
N TYR A 127 1.62 28.85 54.23
CA TYR A 127 0.27 28.88 53.64
C TYR A 127 -0.82 28.19 54.46
N LEU A 128 -0.56 27.92 55.74
CA LEU A 128 -1.54 27.29 56.61
C LEU A 128 -2.77 28.18 56.77
N THR A 129 -2.65 29.51 56.70
CA THR A 129 -3.80 30.43 56.80
C THR A 129 -4.76 30.41 55.60
N LEU A 130 -4.39 29.76 54.49
CA LEU A 130 -5.11 29.80 53.22
C LEU A 130 -5.56 28.42 52.72
N ASP A 131 -5.73 27.41 53.61
CA ASP A 131 -6.11 26.06 53.17
C ASP A 131 -7.49 26.09 52.46
N PRO A 132 -7.55 25.80 51.16
CA PRO A 132 -8.77 25.95 50.39
C PRO A 132 -9.77 24.81 50.60
N LYS A 133 -9.49 23.81 51.44
CA LYS A 133 -10.40 22.65 51.60
C LYS A 133 -11.00 22.54 52.98
N ILE A 134 -12.32 22.35 52.95
CA ILE A 134 -13.21 22.34 54.11
C ILE A 134 -12.81 21.26 55.12
N ASP A 135 -12.33 20.10 54.66
CA ASP A 135 -11.94 18.95 55.50
C ASP A 135 -10.76 19.22 56.44
N SER A 136 -9.90 20.18 56.07
CA SER A 136 -8.66 20.53 56.79
C SER A 136 -8.70 21.96 57.32
N TYR A 137 -9.47 22.84 56.69
CA TYR A 137 -9.65 24.25 57.03
C TYR A 137 -10.01 24.49 58.51
N TYR A 138 -11.02 23.80 59.06
CA TYR A 138 -11.45 24.05 60.43
C TYR A 138 -10.41 23.57 61.46
N LEU A 139 -9.70 22.48 61.17
CA LEU A 139 -8.60 21.97 62.00
C LEU A 139 -7.38 22.89 61.94
N MET A 140 -7.09 23.43 60.75
CA MET A 140 -6.09 24.45 60.53
C MET A 140 -6.42 25.74 61.28
N ASN A 141 -7.66 26.23 61.21
CA ASN A 141 -8.12 27.39 61.99
C ASN A 141 -8.04 27.13 63.49
N LEU A 142 -8.39 25.92 63.93
CA LEU A 142 -8.27 25.50 65.32
C LEU A 142 -6.82 25.61 65.81
N VAL A 143 -5.87 25.07 65.06
CA VAL A 143 -4.43 25.02 65.42
C VAL A 143 -3.75 26.37 65.29
N SER A 144 -3.99 27.10 64.21
CA SER A 144 -3.23 28.33 63.89
C SER A 144 -3.80 29.60 64.52
N VAL A 145 -5.09 29.63 64.86
CA VAL A 145 -5.77 30.85 65.34
C VAL A 145 -6.46 30.63 66.68
N VAL A 146 -7.37 29.65 66.76
CA VAL A 146 -8.31 29.55 67.88
C VAL A 146 -7.63 29.07 69.17
N LEU A 147 -6.77 28.05 69.10
CA LEU A 147 -6.03 27.55 70.27
C LEU A 147 -4.99 28.55 70.80
N PRO A 148 -4.21 29.24 69.95
CA PRO A 148 -3.37 30.36 70.39
C PRO A 148 -4.16 31.49 71.07
N GLU A 149 -5.31 31.89 70.52
CA GLU A 149 -6.16 32.91 71.16
C GLU A 149 -6.67 32.42 72.52
N ALA A 150 -7.11 31.16 72.62
CA ALA A 150 -7.54 30.57 73.88
C ALA A 150 -6.42 30.55 74.93
N ALA A 151 -5.18 30.21 74.54
CA ALA A 151 -4.03 30.27 75.44
C ALA A 151 -3.78 31.70 75.96
N THR A 152 -3.90 32.71 75.09
CA THR A 152 -3.71 34.11 75.53
C THR A 152 -4.86 34.66 76.36
N ALA A 153 -6.09 34.24 76.10
CA ALA A 153 -7.23 34.57 76.92
C ALA A 153 -7.06 33.99 78.34
N THR A 154 -6.57 32.74 78.47
CA THR A 154 -6.24 32.14 79.76
C THR A 154 -5.10 32.88 80.47
N ALA A 155 -4.04 33.25 79.74
CA ALA A 155 -2.93 34.01 80.32
C ALA A 155 -3.36 35.40 80.82
N ALA A 156 -4.22 36.09 80.07
CA ALA A 156 -4.81 37.37 80.47
C ALA A 156 -5.70 37.23 81.71
N LEU A 157 -6.48 36.15 81.81
CA LEU A 157 -7.27 35.84 83.00
C LEU A 157 -6.39 35.61 84.23
N ARG A 158 -5.33 34.79 84.11
CA ARG A 158 -4.38 34.57 85.20
C ARG A 158 -3.76 35.88 85.68
N ARG A 159 -3.39 36.78 84.76
CA ARG A 159 -2.85 38.10 85.10
C ARG A 159 -3.88 38.99 85.80
N ALA A 160 -5.14 38.97 85.36
CA ALA A 160 -6.20 39.75 85.99
C ALA A 160 -6.52 39.30 87.42
N LEU A 161 -6.14 38.08 87.80
CA LEU A 161 -6.26 37.56 89.16
C LEU A 161 -5.14 38.01 90.10
N GLU A 162 -4.04 38.58 89.58
CA GLU A 162 -2.87 38.96 90.39
C GLU A 162 -3.22 39.90 91.57
N PRO A 163 -4.02 40.98 91.39
CA PRO A 163 -4.37 41.86 92.51
C PRO A 163 -5.10 41.11 93.65
N PHE A 164 -5.97 40.17 93.29
CA PHE A 164 -6.80 39.40 94.23
C PHE A 164 -5.99 38.40 95.08
N ARG A 165 -4.76 38.07 94.68
CA ARG A 165 -3.86 37.18 95.45
C ARG A 165 -3.47 37.77 96.81
N THR A 166 -3.44 39.09 96.92
CA THR A 166 -3.05 39.80 98.15
C THR A 166 -4.21 40.06 99.09
N GLY A 167 -5.45 39.73 98.68
CA GLY A 167 -6.66 39.96 99.48
C GLY A 167 -7.23 41.39 99.41
N TYR A 168 -6.63 42.28 98.62
CA TYR A 168 -7.13 43.64 98.38
C TYR A 168 -7.33 43.87 96.87
N SER A 169 -8.51 44.32 96.46
CA SER A 169 -8.82 44.64 95.07
C SER A 169 -9.61 45.95 94.95
N THR A 170 -9.33 46.72 93.90
CA THR A 170 -10.11 47.92 93.58
C THR A 170 -11.29 47.59 92.66
N ARG A 171 -12.25 48.51 92.53
CA ARG A 171 -13.31 48.39 91.49
C ARG A 171 -12.73 48.33 90.07
N GLY A 172 -11.57 48.94 89.84
CA GLY A 172 -10.86 48.86 88.56
C GLY A 172 -10.33 47.45 88.28
N ASP A 173 -9.76 46.79 89.29
CA ASP A 173 -9.26 45.41 89.17
C ASP A 173 -10.39 44.43 88.89
N LEU A 174 -11.56 44.62 89.54
CA LEU A 174 -12.76 43.84 89.25
C LEU A 174 -13.24 44.02 87.81
N ALA A 175 -13.20 45.24 87.27
CA ALA A 175 -13.56 45.49 85.88
C ALA A 175 -12.60 44.80 84.89
N ILE A 176 -11.30 44.80 85.20
CA ILE A 176 -10.27 44.09 84.40
C ILE A 176 -10.53 42.57 84.45
N LEU A 177 -10.82 42.03 85.64
CA LEU A 177 -11.15 40.61 85.82
C LEU A 177 -12.39 40.21 85.02
N VAL A 178 -13.48 40.97 85.11
CA VAL A 178 -14.72 40.70 84.36
C VAL A 178 -14.47 40.71 82.84
N SER A 179 -13.66 41.66 82.37
CA SER A 179 -13.25 41.73 80.95
C SER A 179 -12.44 40.49 80.53
N ALA A 180 -11.49 40.07 81.36
CA ALA A 180 -10.66 38.89 81.12
C ALA A 180 -11.48 37.59 81.14
N VAL A 181 -12.42 37.44 82.09
CA VAL A 181 -13.38 36.31 82.13
C VAL A 181 -14.20 36.27 80.85
N SER A 182 -14.74 37.42 80.44
CA SER A 182 -15.54 37.51 79.21
C SER A 182 -14.73 37.11 77.96
N ARG A 183 -13.45 37.50 77.88
CA ARG A 183 -12.56 37.08 76.78
C ARG A 183 -12.28 35.58 76.82
N PHE A 184 -12.04 35.03 78.01
CA PHE A 184 -11.83 33.59 78.21
C PHE A 184 -13.04 32.77 77.78
N GLU A 185 -14.25 33.18 78.17
CA GLU A 185 -15.49 32.48 77.79
C GLU A 185 -15.72 32.52 76.27
N ARG A 186 -15.51 33.67 75.63
CA ARG A 186 -15.57 33.76 74.15
C ARG A 186 -14.56 32.85 73.47
N ALA A 187 -13.34 32.77 73.98
CA ALA A 187 -12.32 31.91 73.41
C ALA A 187 -12.65 30.41 73.60
N ARG A 188 -13.20 30.03 74.76
CA ARG A 188 -13.73 28.68 75.01
C ARG A 188 -14.83 28.31 74.00
N ASP A 189 -15.80 29.19 73.81
CA ASP A 189 -16.91 28.96 72.88
C ASP A 189 -16.42 28.87 71.43
N MET A 190 -15.40 29.66 71.07
CA MET A 190 -14.74 29.58 69.76
C MET A 190 -14.06 28.23 69.55
N VAL A 191 -13.37 27.68 70.56
CA VAL A 191 -12.79 26.33 70.49
C VAL A 191 -13.91 25.30 70.31
N GLN A 192 -14.97 25.36 71.12
CA GLN A 192 -16.08 24.42 71.03
C GLN A 192 -16.71 24.41 69.64
N ASN A 193 -17.03 25.60 69.10
CA ASN A 193 -17.65 25.73 67.80
C ASN A 193 -16.72 25.27 66.67
N THR A 194 -15.44 25.62 66.74
CA THR A 194 -14.46 25.24 65.69
C THR A 194 -14.17 23.73 65.71
N VAL A 195 -14.11 23.11 66.90
CA VAL A 195 -14.00 21.64 67.03
C VAL A 195 -15.24 20.96 66.43
N ALA A 196 -16.44 21.46 66.73
CA ALA A 196 -17.67 20.92 66.16
C ALA A 196 -17.64 21.01 64.62
N SER A 197 -17.29 22.17 64.05
CA SER A 197 -17.15 22.33 62.61
C SER A 197 -16.05 21.46 61.99
N ALA A 198 -14.93 21.24 62.70
CA ALA A 198 -13.88 20.33 62.25
C ALA A 198 -14.34 18.86 62.21
N ILE A 199 -15.17 18.45 63.16
CA ILE A 199 -15.77 17.11 63.17
C ILE A 199 -16.82 16.98 62.06
N GLU A 200 -17.73 17.96 61.92
CA GLU A 200 -18.77 17.97 60.89
C GLU A 200 -18.19 18.03 59.47
N GLY A 201 -17.10 18.78 59.27
CA GLY A 201 -16.38 18.87 58.00
C GLY A 201 -15.67 17.58 57.57
N ASN A 202 -15.54 16.61 58.47
CA ASN A 202 -14.84 15.34 58.24
C ASN A 202 -15.81 14.15 58.39
N THR A 203 -16.59 13.89 57.35
CA THR A 203 -17.68 12.90 57.35
C THR A 203 -17.21 11.44 57.44
N ASP A 204 -15.93 11.17 57.21
CA ASP A 204 -15.30 9.86 57.41
C ASP A 204 -15.03 9.54 58.89
N GLY A 205 -15.32 10.47 59.81
CA GLY A 205 -15.24 10.26 61.26
C GLY A 205 -13.82 10.17 61.80
N ARG A 206 -12.81 10.39 60.96
CA ARG A 206 -11.40 10.25 61.32
C ARG A 206 -10.94 11.32 62.29
N VAL A 207 -11.35 12.57 62.06
CA VAL A 207 -11.03 13.69 62.96
C VAL A 207 -11.61 13.44 64.35
N LEU A 208 -12.86 12.97 64.43
CA LEU A 208 -13.47 12.60 65.70
C LEU A 208 -12.67 11.51 66.42
N ALA A 209 -12.31 10.44 65.70
CA ALA A 209 -11.53 9.34 66.27
C ALA A 209 -10.12 9.77 66.74
N GLN A 210 -9.49 10.70 66.02
CA GLN A 210 -8.17 11.22 66.37
C GLN A 210 -8.22 12.19 67.55
N LEU A 211 -9.17 13.13 67.56
CA LEU A 211 -9.36 14.09 68.66
C LEU A 211 -9.72 13.39 69.98
N GLY A 212 -10.49 12.30 69.91
CA GLY A 212 -10.90 11.52 71.07
C GLY A 212 -11.57 12.41 72.13
N ASP A 213 -11.21 12.18 73.40
CA ASP A 213 -11.78 12.92 74.54
C ASP A 213 -11.10 14.26 74.82
N ALA A 214 -10.03 14.62 74.08
CA ALA A 214 -9.25 15.83 74.35
C ALA A 214 -10.08 17.13 74.31
N PRO A 215 -10.98 17.34 73.34
CA PRO A 215 -11.85 18.52 73.34
C PRO A 215 -12.76 18.58 74.56
N VAL A 216 -13.37 17.44 74.93
CA VAL A 216 -14.27 17.35 76.08
C VAL A 216 -13.53 17.65 77.37
N ALA A 217 -12.34 17.05 77.57
CA ALA A 217 -11.50 17.30 78.73
C ALA A 217 -11.09 18.78 78.85
N MET A 218 -10.72 19.41 77.73
CA MET A 218 -10.39 20.84 77.72
C MET A 218 -11.61 21.72 78.08
N LEU A 219 -12.78 21.42 77.53
CA LEU A 219 -14.01 22.17 77.79
C LEU A 219 -14.47 22.02 79.24
N GLN A 220 -14.37 20.80 79.81
CA GLN A 220 -14.64 20.56 81.23
C GLN A 220 -13.70 21.35 82.14
N ALA A 221 -12.39 21.36 81.83
CA ALA A 221 -11.42 22.15 82.57
C ALA A 221 -11.69 23.66 82.42
N SER A 222 -12.11 24.11 81.25
CA SER A 222 -12.48 25.51 81.00
C SER A 222 -13.73 25.92 81.77
N HIS A 223 -14.73 25.03 81.87
CA HIS A 223 -15.91 25.26 82.70
C HIS A 223 -15.55 25.38 84.18
N ALA A 224 -14.63 24.55 84.68
CA ALA A 224 -14.14 24.65 86.06
C ALA A 224 -13.48 26.02 86.35
N VAL A 225 -12.77 26.60 85.39
CA VAL A 225 -12.21 27.96 85.49
C VAL A 225 -13.33 29.00 85.57
N SER A 226 -14.34 28.94 84.68
CA SER A 226 -15.49 29.84 84.72
C SER A 226 -16.19 29.79 86.08
N THR A 227 -16.50 28.59 86.59
CA THR A 227 -17.20 28.42 87.87
C THR A 227 -16.37 28.93 89.05
N ALA A 228 -15.08 28.61 89.10
CA ALA A 228 -14.20 29.09 90.15
C ALA A 228 -14.06 30.62 90.13
N THR A 229 -14.01 31.24 88.94
CA THR A 229 -13.87 32.69 88.81
C THR A 229 -15.18 33.42 89.12
N ALA A 230 -16.34 32.82 88.83
CA ALA A 230 -17.64 33.40 89.14
C ALA A 230 -17.81 33.69 90.64
N HIS A 231 -17.25 32.84 91.52
CA HIS A 231 -17.27 33.08 92.96
C HIS A 231 -16.53 34.37 93.36
N ILE A 232 -15.41 34.70 92.70
CA ILE A 232 -14.65 35.93 92.94
C ILE A 232 -15.42 37.16 92.43
N VAL A 233 -16.07 37.03 91.27
CA VAL A 233 -16.82 38.13 90.64
C VAL A 233 -18.10 38.47 91.41
N LEU A 234 -18.81 37.45 91.90
CA LEU A 234 -20.08 37.62 92.61
C LEU A 234 -19.89 38.02 94.09
N GLU A 235 -18.85 37.51 94.74
CA GLU A 235 -18.56 37.75 96.16
C GLU A 235 -17.13 38.28 96.36
N PRO A 236 -16.80 39.48 95.82
CA PRO A 236 -15.45 40.02 95.83
C PRO A 236 -14.92 40.34 97.24
N ASP A 237 -15.78 40.43 98.26
CA ASP A 237 -15.41 40.72 99.65
C ASP A 237 -15.37 39.47 100.55
N SER A 238 -15.48 38.26 99.97
CA SER A 238 -15.56 37.01 100.74
C SER A 238 -14.22 36.58 101.36
N ALA A 239 -14.26 36.13 102.62
CA ALA A 239 -13.09 35.85 103.47
C ALA A 239 -12.52 34.42 103.30
N PRO A 240 -12.40 33.89 102.07
CA PRO A 240 -11.01 33.72 101.65
C PRO A 240 -10.81 33.92 100.14
N LEU A 241 -10.80 35.17 99.67
CA LEU A 241 -10.31 35.56 98.34
C LEU A 241 -9.02 34.81 97.93
N VAL A 242 -8.04 34.72 98.82
CA VAL A 242 -6.78 34.02 98.56
C VAL A 242 -7.00 32.52 98.22
N ARG A 243 -7.91 31.86 98.93
CA ARG A 243 -8.26 30.45 98.66
C ARG A 243 -9.01 30.34 97.33
N LEU A 244 -9.95 31.23 97.06
CA LEU A 244 -10.69 31.26 95.79
C LEU A 244 -9.73 31.44 94.60
N VAL A 245 -8.79 32.39 94.68
CA VAL A 245 -7.76 32.59 93.65
C VAL A 245 -6.89 31.34 93.50
N THR A 246 -6.52 30.69 94.59
CA THR A 246 -5.75 29.42 94.53
C THR A 246 -6.54 28.30 93.83
N ASP A 247 -7.86 28.23 94.05
CA ASP A 247 -8.74 27.27 93.38
C ASP A 247 -8.88 27.58 91.88
N VAL A 248 -8.96 28.86 91.51
CA VAL A 248 -8.93 29.31 90.11
C VAL A 248 -7.58 28.97 89.46
N ASP A 249 -6.45 29.24 90.11
CA ASP A 249 -5.12 28.90 89.58
C ASP A 249 -4.99 27.39 89.31
N ARG A 250 -5.49 26.55 90.21
CA ARG A 250 -5.51 25.08 90.00
C ARG A 250 -6.41 24.69 88.83
N ALA A 251 -7.55 25.35 88.65
CA ALA A 251 -8.42 25.13 87.51
C ALA A 251 -7.76 25.57 86.20
N ILE A 252 -7.06 26.72 86.22
CA ILE A 252 -6.29 27.24 85.09
C ILE A 252 -5.17 26.26 84.69
N GLU A 253 -4.42 25.68 85.66
CA GLU A 253 -3.40 24.67 85.36
C GLU A 253 -3.97 23.43 84.65
N ARG A 254 -5.14 22.96 85.09
CA ARG A 254 -5.85 21.85 84.43
C ARG A 254 -6.32 22.25 83.03
N GLN A 255 -6.79 23.47 82.86
CA GLN A 255 -7.23 24.00 81.56
C GLN A 255 -6.06 24.10 80.58
N PHE A 256 -4.89 24.60 81.02
CA PHE A 256 -3.68 24.61 80.19
C PHE A 256 -3.23 23.21 79.80
N ALA A 257 -3.27 22.24 80.72
CA ALA A 257 -2.95 20.85 80.39
C ALA A 257 -3.91 20.26 79.35
N GLY A 258 -5.22 20.53 79.50
CA GLY A 258 -6.24 20.13 78.51
C GLY A 258 -6.05 20.81 77.15
N ALA A 259 -5.72 22.10 77.14
CA ALA A 259 -5.47 22.86 75.92
C ALA A 259 -4.21 22.36 75.19
N ALA A 260 -3.15 22.03 75.93
CA ALA A 260 -1.93 21.43 75.38
C ALA A 260 -2.20 20.05 74.76
N ALA A 261 -3.00 19.22 75.43
CA ALA A 261 -3.41 17.92 74.90
C ALA A 261 -4.24 18.07 73.62
N LEU A 262 -5.24 18.96 73.62
CA LEU A 262 -6.06 19.24 72.44
C LEU A 262 -5.20 19.77 71.28
N THR A 263 -4.28 20.70 71.54
CA THR A 263 -3.39 21.27 70.51
C THR A 263 -2.54 20.19 69.87
N ARG A 264 -1.89 19.34 70.67
CA ARG A 264 -1.04 18.25 70.17
C ARG A 264 -1.83 17.28 69.28
N VAL A 265 -3.03 16.90 69.72
CA VAL A 265 -3.87 15.96 68.98
C VAL A 265 -4.44 16.60 67.71
N ALA A 266 -4.85 17.87 67.77
CA ALA A 266 -5.32 18.63 66.61
C ALA A 266 -4.20 18.82 65.56
N GLU A 267 -2.99 19.20 65.97
CA GLU A 267 -1.82 19.30 65.10
C GLU A 267 -1.49 17.93 64.46
N THR A 268 -1.56 16.85 65.23
CA THR A 268 -1.32 15.48 64.72
C THR A 268 -2.39 15.07 63.72
N SER A 269 -3.65 15.39 63.98
CA SER A 269 -4.77 15.11 63.08
C SER A 269 -4.62 15.88 61.77
N LEU A 270 -4.33 17.18 61.84
CA LEU A 270 -4.10 18.03 60.68
C LEU A 270 -2.90 17.57 59.85
N ALA A 271 -1.77 17.24 60.50
CA ALA A 271 -0.60 16.67 59.81
C ALA A 271 -0.93 15.35 59.10
N GLY A 272 -1.79 14.51 59.70
CA GLY A 272 -2.30 13.30 59.10
C GLY A 272 -3.13 13.56 57.83
N LEU A 273 -4.08 14.50 57.90
CA LEU A 273 -4.90 14.90 56.75
C LEU A 273 -4.05 15.45 55.59
N LEU A 274 -3.07 16.31 55.88
CA LEU A 274 -2.17 16.86 54.88
C LEU A 274 -1.26 15.78 54.27
N THR A 275 -0.77 14.84 55.08
CA THR A 275 0.02 13.69 54.59
C THR A 275 -0.79 12.82 53.64
N ASP A 276 -2.06 12.54 53.97
CA ASP A 276 -2.92 11.76 53.10
C ASP A 276 -3.34 12.50 51.84
N ARG A 277 -3.55 13.82 51.92
CA ARG A 277 -3.75 14.68 50.74
C ARG A 277 -2.57 14.54 49.78
N ILE A 278 -1.33 14.63 50.28
CA ILE A 278 -0.11 14.47 49.49
C ILE A 278 -0.06 13.07 48.86
N ALA A 279 -0.25 12.02 49.67
CA ALA A 279 -0.22 10.64 49.19
C ALA A 279 -1.30 10.36 48.14
N GLN A 280 -2.49 10.94 48.31
CA GLN A 280 -3.60 10.82 47.38
C GLN A 280 -3.32 11.55 46.07
N GLN A 281 -2.75 12.75 46.13
CA GLN A 281 -2.27 13.49 44.96
C GLN A 281 -1.22 12.67 44.19
N GLU A 282 -0.23 12.10 44.87
CA GLU A 282 0.80 11.24 44.25
C GLU A 282 0.21 9.98 43.61
N ARG A 283 -0.74 9.32 44.28
CA ARG A 283 -1.49 8.17 43.71
C ARG A 283 -2.24 8.58 42.45
N ASN A 284 -2.98 9.70 42.49
CA ASN A 284 -3.75 10.20 41.36
C ASN A 284 -2.88 10.54 40.15
N ILE A 285 -1.68 11.12 40.37
CA ILE A 285 -0.71 11.35 39.30
C ILE A 285 -0.30 10.02 38.69
N ARG A 286 0.14 9.04 39.50
CA ARG A 286 0.59 7.73 38.99
C ARG A 286 -0.50 7.00 38.20
N THR A 287 -1.74 6.96 38.71
CA THR A 287 -2.84 6.26 38.05
C THR A 287 -3.26 6.94 36.76
N LYS A 288 -3.38 8.28 36.75
CA LYS A 288 -3.76 9.02 35.54
C LYS A 288 -2.66 8.98 34.49
N LEU A 289 -1.38 9.11 34.87
CA LEU A 289 -0.27 8.95 33.94
C LEU A 289 -0.18 7.52 33.39
N GLY A 290 -0.43 6.50 34.22
CA GLY A 290 -0.49 5.11 33.77
C GLY A 290 -1.60 4.87 32.74
N LEU A 291 -2.82 5.36 33.02
CA LEU A 291 -3.95 5.27 32.09
C LEU A 291 -3.67 6.03 30.79
N GLN A 292 -3.09 7.22 30.91
CA GLN A 292 -2.72 8.06 29.78
C GLN A 292 -1.66 7.37 28.90
N LEU A 293 -0.64 6.79 29.50
CA LEU A 293 0.38 6.00 28.79
C LEU A 293 -0.23 4.78 28.09
N ALA A 294 -1.12 4.05 28.76
CA ALA A 294 -1.80 2.89 28.17
C ALA A 294 -2.62 3.30 26.93
N PHE A 295 -3.39 4.38 27.02
CA PHE A 295 -4.15 4.92 25.89
C PHE A 295 -3.24 5.33 24.72
N PHE A 296 -2.11 5.98 25.02
CA PHE A 296 -1.12 6.36 24.02
C PHE A 296 -0.50 5.15 23.31
N LEU A 297 -0.17 4.08 24.05
CA LEU A 297 0.34 2.83 23.47
C LEU A 297 -0.69 2.17 22.54
N VAL A 298 -1.98 2.19 22.91
CA VAL A 298 -3.05 1.69 22.03
C VAL A 298 -3.10 2.46 20.72
N ILE A 299 -3.00 3.80 20.74
CA ILE A 299 -2.95 4.62 19.52
C ILE A 299 -1.75 4.24 18.64
N ILE A 300 -0.57 4.05 19.23
CA ILE A 300 0.63 3.62 18.50
C ILE A 300 0.40 2.26 17.83
N VAL A 301 -0.11 1.28 18.59
CA VAL A 301 -0.38 -0.08 18.09
C VAL A 301 -1.40 -0.03 16.94
N LEU A 302 -2.50 0.71 17.09
CA LEU A 302 -3.52 0.86 16.04
C LEU A 302 -2.95 1.56 14.79
N THR A 303 -2.13 2.60 14.98
CA THR A 303 -1.48 3.31 13.86
C THR A 303 -0.52 2.39 13.11
N MET A 304 0.28 1.60 13.83
CA MET A 304 1.19 0.61 13.24
C MET A 304 0.43 -0.52 12.55
N ALA A 305 -0.69 -0.97 13.12
CA ALA A 305 -1.56 -1.97 12.53
C ALA A 305 -2.15 -1.45 11.22
N ALA A 306 -2.73 -0.24 11.20
CA ALA A 306 -3.28 0.39 10.00
C ALA A 306 -2.22 0.62 8.91
N ALA A 307 -1.01 1.06 9.30
CA ALA A 307 0.09 1.22 8.35
C ALA A 307 0.50 -0.11 7.69
N ARG A 308 0.48 -1.22 8.44
CA ARG A 308 0.79 -2.56 7.92
C ARG A 308 -0.36 -3.19 7.14
N SER A 309 -1.61 -3.01 7.58
CA SER A 309 -2.78 -3.67 6.99
C SER A 309 -3.34 -2.96 5.76
N ILE A 310 -3.18 -1.64 5.66
CA ILE A 310 -3.77 -0.82 4.58
C ILE A 310 -2.68 -0.15 3.73
N ALA A 311 -1.83 0.67 4.35
CA ALA A 311 -0.91 1.54 3.58
C ALA A 311 0.14 0.73 2.80
N LYS A 312 0.73 -0.30 3.40
CA LYS A 312 1.75 -1.12 2.75
C LYS A 312 1.19 -1.94 1.57
N PRO A 313 0.07 -2.67 1.69
CA PRO A 313 -0.56 -3.35 0.56
C PRO A 313 -0.96 -2.42 -0.59
N LEU A 314 -1.55 -1.26 -0.30
CA LEU A 314 -1.92 -0.29 -1.34
C LEU A 314 -0.71 0.20 -2.14
N VAL A 315 0.42 0.48 -1.47
CA VAL A 315 1.67 0.85 -2.16
C VAL A 315 2.23 -0.31 -2.99
N ALA A 316 2.08 -1.56 -2.51
CA ALA A 316 2.49 -2.73 -3.27
C ALA A 316 1.65 -2.93 -4.54
N LEU A 317 0.32 -2.89 -4.43
CA LEU A 317 -0.61 -2.99 -5.55
C LEU A 317 -0.37 -1.88 -6.57
N SER A 318 -0.17 -0.63 -6.12
CA SER A 318 0.16 0.49 -7.01
C SER A 318 1.43 0.24 -7.84
N ARG A 319 2.47 -0.37 -7.25
CA ARG A 319 3.69 -0.75 -7.98
C ARG A 319 3.49 -1.94 -8.91
N GLU A 320 2.60 -2.86 -8.56
CA GLU A 320 2.26 -4.02 -9.40
C GLU A 320 1.48 -3.58 -10.64
N VAL A 321 0.48 -2.72 -10.49
CA VAL A 321 -0.24 -2.11 -11.62
C VAL A 321 0.74 -1.40 -12.57
N ALA A 322 1.65 -0.57 -12.03
CA ALA A 322 2.64 0.12 -12.86
C ALA A 322 3.55 -0.83 -13.65
N ARG A 323 3.91 -1.99 -13.07
CA ARG A 323 4.71 -3.03 -13.75
C ARG A 323 3.92 -3.74 -14.85
N VAL A 324 2.66 -4.10 -14.59
CA VAL A 324 1.77 -4.69 -15.59
C VAL A 324 1.58 -3.75 -16.78
N SER A 325 1.36 -2.46 -16.51
CA SER A 325 1.26 -1.42 -17.55
C SER A 325 2.57 -1.24 -18.35
N ALA A 326 3.74 -1.44 -17.73
CA ALA A 326 5.04 -1.40 -18.39
C ALA A 326 5.38 -2.67 -19.21
N GLY A 327 4.46 -3.63 -19.32
CA GLY A 327 4.64 -4.87 -20.08
C GLY A 327 5.23 -6.04 -19.27
N GLN A 328 5.55 -5.85 -17.99
CA GLN A 328 6.04 -6.92 -17.11
C GLN A 328 4.87 -7.75 -16.56
N ARG A 329 4.17 -8.46 -17.44
CA ARG A 329 2.89 -9.12 -17.12
C ARG A 329 3.04 -10.50 -16.48
N GLN A 330 4.26 -11.05 -16.40
CA GLN A 330 4.53 -12.39 -15.85
C GLN A 330 4.49 -12.45 -14.31
N THR A 331 4.56 -11.31 -13.61
CA THR A 331 4.53 -11.29 -12.13
C THR A 331 3.10 -11.36 -11.61
N ALA A 332 2.85 -12.26 -10.66
CA ALA A 332 1.56 -12.37 -9.98
C ALA A 332 1.25 -11.14 -9.10
N ILE A 333 -0.04 -10.82 -8.96
CA ILE A 333 -0.52 -9.74 -8.08
C ILE A 333 -0.61 -10.24 -6.65
N SER A 334 -0.02 -9.49 -5.71
CA SER A 334 0.03 -9.86 -4.29
C SER A 334 -1.30 -9.58 -3.60
N GLY A 335 -1.71 -10.44 -2.66
CA GLY A 335 -2.84 -10.16 -1.77
C GLY A 335 -4.22 -10.59 -2.29
N CYS A 336 -4.30 -11.35 -3.38
CA CYS A 336 -5.57 -11.89 -3.90
C CYS A 336 -6.30 -12.83 -2.93
N ASN A 337 -5.58 -13.40 -1.95
CA ASN A 337 -6.11 -14.27 -0.90
C ASN A 337 -6.74 -13.53 0.29
N ARG A 338 -6.69 -12.19 0.31
CA ARG A 338 -7.29 -11.41 1.40
C ARG A 338 -8.82 -11.38 1.28
N SER A 339 -9.49 -11.35 2.42
CA SER A 339 -10.95 -11.30 2.53
C SER A 339 -11.52 -9.88 2.72
N ASP A 340 -10.67 -8.85 2.73
CA ASP A 340 -11.05 -7.44 2.87
C ASP A 340 -11.11 -6.72 1.51
N GLU A 341 -11.46 -5.44 1.53
CA GLU A 341 -11.58 -4.58 0.36
C GLU A 341 -10.27 -4.47 -0.43
N ILE A 342 -9.12 -4.59 0.25
CA ILE A 342 -7.81 -4.64 -0.40
C ILE A 342 -7.66 -5.90 -1.25
N GLY A 343 -8.19 -7.04 -0.79
CA GLY A 343 -8.23 -8.29 -1.55
C GLY A 343 -9.15 -8.21 -2.77
N GLU A 344 -10.27 -7.50 -2.68
CA GLU A 344 -11.17 -7.26 -3.80
C GLU A 344 -10.47 -6.46 -4.91
N ILE A 345 -9.76 -5.38 -4.53
CA ILE A 345 -8.94 -4.59 -5.47
C ILE A 345 -7.84 -5.46 -6.09
N ALA A 346 -7.16 -6.29 -5.29
CA ALA A 346 -6.09 -7.18 -5.79
C ALA A 346 -6.61 -8.17 -6.84
N ARG A 347 -7.78 -8.79 -6.61
CA ARG A 347 -8.41 -9.71 -7.58
C ARG A 347 -8.81 -9.00 -8.87
N ALA A 348 -9.38 -7.80 -8.79
CA ALA A 348 -9.72 -7.01 -9.98
C ALA A 348 -8.46 -6.66 -10.82
N ILE A 349 -7.34 -6.34 -10.16
CA ILE A 349 -6.07 -6.09 -10.85
C ILE A 349 -5.52 -7.37 -11.49
N GLU A 350 -5.65 -8.53 -10.82
CA GLU A 350 -5.24 -9.82 -11.38
C GLU A 350 -6.07 -10.20 -12.62
N ASP A 351 -7.39 -10.02 -12.58
CA ASP A 351 -8.26 -10.25 -13.74
C ASP A 351 -7.86 -9.37 -14.93
N PHE A 352 -7.56 -8.09 -14.67
CA PHE A 352 -7.04 -7.18 -15.70
C PHE A 352 -5.68 -7.64 -16.26
N ARG A 353 -4.77 -8.12 -15.41
CA ARG A 353 -3.48 -8.69 -15.84
C ARG A 353 -3.70 -9.90 -16.76
N LEU A 354 -4.61 -10.80 -16.40
CA LEU A 354 -4.93 -12.00 -17.20
C LEU A 354 -5.54 -11.64 -18.56
N GLN A 355 -6.45 -10.66 -18.60
CA GLN A 355 -7.01 -10.14 -19.86
C GLN A 355 -5.92 -9.56 -20.77
N LEU A 356 -4.96 -8.81 -20.20
CA LEU A 356 -3.84 -8.27 -20.96
C LEU A 356 -2.90 -9.35 -21.51
N ILE A 357 -2.68 -10.45 -20.76
CA ILE A 357 -1.89 -11.59 -21.25
C ILE A 357 -2.61 -12.28 -22.41
N ALA A 358 -3.92 -12.53 -22.27
CA ALA A 358 -4.73 -13.14 -23.32
C ALA A 358 -4.74 -12.29 -24.59
N ALA A 359 -4.83 -10.96 -24.46
CA ALA A 359 -4.80 -10.03 -25.59
C ALA A 359 -3.43 -9.99 -26.30
N ASP A 360 -2.33 -10.19 -25.59
CA ASP A 360 -1.00 -10.31 -26.21
C ASP A 360 -0.85 -11.65 -26.95
N ALA A 361 -1.30 -12.75 -26.34
CA ALA A 361 -1.29 -14.07 -26.96
C ALA A 361 -2.12 -14.08 -28.25
N ALA A 362 -3.33 -13.50 -28.23
CA ALA A 362 -4.17 -13.36 -29.42
C ALA A 362 -3.49 -12.52 -30.52
N ARG A 363 -2.81 -11.42 -30.15
CA ARG A 363 -2.03 -10.61 -31.11
C ARG A 363 -0.87 -11.39 -31.72
N GLN A 364 -0.16 -12.20 -30.94
CA GLN A 364 0.91 -13.05 -31.44
C GLN A 364 0.39 -14.14 -32.37
N GLU A 365 -0.75 -14.75 -32.05
CA GLU A 365 -1.41 -15.74 -32.90
C GLU A 365 -1.87 -15.14 -34.23
N MET A 366 -2.51 -13.95 -34.21
CA MET A 366 -2.89 -13.26 -35.44
C MET A 366 -1.69 -12.90 -36.31
N ALA A 367 -0.59 -12.40 -35.71
CA ALA A 367 0.64 -12.13 -36.44
C ALA A 367 1.24 -13.41 -37.08
N ALA A 368 1.18 -14.54 -36.37
CA ALA A 368 1.63 -15.83 -36.90
C ALA A 368 0.73 -16.33 -38.05
N ILE A 369 -0.59 -16.13 -37.96
CA ILE A 369 -1.54 -16.46 -39.03
C ILE A 369 -1.28 -15.58 -40.27
N GLU A 370 -1.11 -14.27 -40.09
CA GLU A 370 -0.78 -13.36 -41.20
C GLU A 370 0.54 -13.76 -41.87
N GLN A 371 1.57 -14.09 -41.10
CA GLN A 371 2.86 -14.53 -41.63
C GLN A 371 2.73 -15.85 -42.41
N ARG A 372 1.97 -16.83 -41.89
CA ARG A 372 1.68 -18.09 -42.60
C ARG A 372 0.87 -17.86 -43.87
N SER A 373 -0.13 -16.99 -43.84
CA SER A 373 -0.96 -16.63 -44.99
C SER A 373 -0.13 -15.94 -46.07
N ALA A 374 0.76 -15.02 -45.69
CA ALA A 374 1.69 -14.37 -46.62
C ALA A 374 2.66 -15.39 -47.27
N GLN A 375 3.16 -16.36 -46.49
CA GLN A 375 3.99 -17.44 -47.02
C GLN A 375 3.22 -18.35 -47.99
N GLN A 376 2.00 -18.77 -47.64
CA GLN A 376 1.14 -19.59 -48.51
C GLN A 376 0.80 -18.85 -49.81
N ARG A 377 0.46 -17.56 -49.72
CA ARG A 377 0.21 -16.72 -50.90
C ARG A 377 1.44 -16.61 -51.80
N SER A 378 2.63 -16.47 -51.23
CA SER A 378 3.88 -16.46 -51.99
C SER A 378 4.15 -17.79 -52.69
N LEU A 379 3.88 -18.92 -52.04
CA LEU A 379 4.02 -20.25 -52.65
C LEU A 379 3.02 -20.47 -53.78
N LEU A 380 1.75 -20.12 -53.58
CA LEU A 380 0.71 -20.19 -54.62
C LEU A 380 1.06 -19.32 -55.83
N LEU A 381 1.57 -18.10 -55.61
CA LEU A 381 2.00 -17.23 -56.71
C LEU A 381 3.18 -17.81 -57.51
N ARG A 382 4.12 -18.50 -56.85
CA ARG A 382 5.22 -19.20 -57.55
C ARG A 382 4.72 -20.37 -58.38
N GLU A 383 3.79 -21.15 -57.84
CA GLU A 383 3.19 -22.28 -58.56
C GLU A 383 2.41 -21.81 -59.80
N VAL A 384 1.56 -20.79 -59.66
CA VAL A 384 0.82 -20.20 -60.79
C VAL A 384 1.77 -19.63 -61.84
N ALA A 385 2.87 -18.99 -61.43
CA ALA A 385 3.88 -18.49 -62.35
C ALA A 385 4.59 -19.63 -63.12
N SER A 386 4.89 -20.75 -62.47
CA SER A 386 5.49 -21.93 -63.10
C SER A 386 4.57 -22.56 -64.15
N GLN A 387 3.29 -22.76 -63.79
CA GLN A 387 2.28 -23.31 -64.71
C GLN A 387 2.04 -22.38 -65.91
N PHE A 388 2.04 -21.06 -65.70
CA PHE A 388 1.95 -20.10 -66.78
C PHE A 388 3.15 -20.20 -67.74
N GLN A 389 4.36 -20.38 -67.20
CA GLN A 389 5.57 -20.48 -67.99
C GLN A 389 5.64 -21.78 -68.82
N GLU A 390 5.16 -22.89 -68.26
CA GLU A 390 5.01 -24.18 -68.96
C GLU A 390 3.97 -24.08 -70.08
N ALA A 391 2.76 -23.59 -69.78
CA ALA A 391 1.70 -23.43 -70.76
C ALA A 391 2.08 -22.48 -71.91
N ALA A 392 2.78 -21.38 -71.61
CA ALA A 392 3.30 -20.48 -72.63
C ALA A 392 4.39 -21.15 -73.50
N GLY A 393 5.24 -21.98 -72.90
CA GLY A 393 6.24 -22.79 -73.62
C GLY A 393 5.60 -23.77 -74.61
N ASP A 394 4.57 -24.49 -74.17
CA ASP A 394 3.82 -25.45 -75.01
C ASP A 394 3.11 -24.77 -76.18
N ILE A 395 2.49 -23.61 -75.95
CA ILE A 395 1.82 -22.84 -77.01
C ILE A 395 2.85 -22.40 -78.07
N VAL A 396 4.00 -21.86 -77.64
CA VAL A 396 5.06 -21.42 -78.56
C VAL A 396 5.61 -22.60 -79.38
N ALA A 397 5.83 -23.76 -78.75
CA ALA A 397 6.28 -24.97 -79.43
C ALA A 397 5.26 -25.47 -80.47
N SER A 398 3.96 -25.43 -80.15
CA SER A 398 2.88 -25.81 -81.06
C SER A 398 2.81 -24.90 -82.29
N VAL A 399 2.93 -23.59 -82.11
CA VAL A 399 2.95 -22.61 -83.22
C VAL A 399 4.17 -22.79 -84.12
N ALA A 400 5.34 -23.07 -83.54
CA ALA A 400 6.56 -23.36 -84.30
C ALA A 400 6.39 -24.62 -85.16
N ALA A 401 5.82 -25.70 -84.59
CA ALA A 401 5.56 -26.95 -85.31
C ALA A 401 4.55 -26.75 -86.46
N ALA A 402 3.47 -25.99 -86.24
CA ALA A 402 2.49 -25.68 -87.27
C ALA A 402 3.09 -24.88 -88.44
N SER A 403 4.03 -23.97 -88.14
CA SER A 403 4.72 -23.17 -89.16
C SER A 403 5.61 -24.02 -90.07
N VAL A 404 6.35 -24.98 -89.51
CA VAL A 404 7.18 -25.94 -90.29
C VAL A 404 6.33 -26.82 -91.19
N GLN A 405 5.16 -27.27 -90.72
CA GLN A 405 4.24 -28.07 -91.54
C GLN A 405 3.66 -27.27 -92.72
N LEU A 406 3.37 -25.97 -92.51
CA LEU A 406 2.90 -25.06 -93.55
C LEU A 406 3.97 -24.84 -94.64
N GLU A 407 5.23 -24.69 -94.24
CA GLU A 407 6.37 -24.55 -95.16
C GLU A 407 6.52 -25.80 -96.04
N ALA A 408 6.47 -27.00 -95.45
CA ALA A 408 6.53 -28.25 -96.19
C ALA A 408 5.37 -28.43 -97.19
N ALA A 409 4.14 -28.04 -96.80
CA ALA A 409 2.98 -28.11 -97.68
C ALA A 409 3.07 -27.15 -98.89
N ALA A 410 3.65 -25.96 -98.69
CA ALA A 410 3.87 -25.00 -99.77
C ALA A 410 4.89 -25.52 -100.81
N ASP A 411 5.94 -26.20 -100.35
CA ASP A 411 6.99 -26.74 -101.21
C ASP A 411 6.47 -27.89 -102.11
N ASP A 412 5.66 -28.80 -101.55
CA ASP A 412 5.06 -29.91 -102.30
C ASP A 412 4.06 -29.44 -103.37
N MET A 413 3.33 -28.36 -103.09
CA MET A 413 2.43 -27.70 -104.04
C MET A 413 3.22 -27.10 -105.22
N SER A 414 4.36 -26.45 -104.95
CA SER A 414 5.25 -25.91 -105.97
C SER A 414 5.80 -27.00 -106.90
N ALA A 415 6.27 -28.12 -106.33
CA ALA A 415 6.75 -29.27 -107.08
C ALA A 415 5.66 -29.88 -107.97
N THR A 416 4.42 -29.97 -107.48
CA THR A 416 3.28 -30.52 -108.23
C THR A 416 2.87 -29.63 -109.40
N ALA A 417 2.90 -28.30 -109.24
CA ALA A 417 2.66 -27.36 -110.33
C ALA A 417 3.66 -27.53 -111.48
N GLY A 418 4.96 -27.66 -111.16
CA GLY A 418 6.01 -27.88 -112.17
C GLY A 418 5.85 -29.18 -112.96
N ARG A 419 5.45 -30.27 -112.27
CA ARG A 419 5.14 -31.56 -112.93
C ARG A 419 3.94 -31.46 -113.88
N SER A 420 2.92 -30.69 -113.51
CA SER A 420 1.72 -30.50 -114.34
C SER A 420 2.06 -29.79 -115.66
N GLN A 421 2.88 -28.74 -115.59
CA GLN A 421 3.30 -27.97 -116.77
C GLN A 421 4.09 -28.81 -117.79
N THR A 422 5.05 -29.60 -117.30
CA THR A 422 5.84 -30.52 -118.15
C THR A 422 4.94 -31.54 -118.86
N ARG A 423 3.88 -32.02 -118.18
CA ARG A 423 2.96 -33.00 -118.73
C ARG A 423 2.05 -32.41 -119.80
N SER A 424 1.64 -31.16 -119.67
CA SER A 424 0.86 -30.43 -120.68
C SER A 424 1.65 -30.22 -121.98
N GLU A 425 2.95 -29.93 -121.90
CA GLU A 425 3.80 -29.78 -123.09
C GLU A 425 3.94 -31.09 -123.89
N LEU A 426 4.15 -32.22 -123.19
CA LEU A 426 4.21 -33.55 -123.82
C LEU A 426 2.93 -33.91 -124.57
N VAL A 427 1.76 -33.56 -124.02
CA VAL A 427 0.46 -33.82 -124.67
C VAL A 427 0.30 -33.00 -125.95
N SER A 428 0.78 -31.75 -125.97
CA SER A 428 0.71 -30.90 -127.17
C SER A 428 1.51 -31.49 -128.34
N VAL A 429 2.71 -32.01 -128.06
CA VAL A 429 3.58 -32.63 -129.08
C VAL A 429 2.93 -33.88 -129.68
N ALA A 430 2.39 -34.76 -128.84
CA ALA A 430 1.72 -35.98 -129.29
C ALA A 430 0.47 -35.70 -130.15
N ALA A 431 -0.27 -34.62 -129.86
CA ALA A 431 -1.43 -34.22 -130.64
C ALA A 431 -1.06 -33.75 -132.06
N GLN A 432 0.09 -33.08 -132.22
CA GLN A 432 0.57 -32.63 -133.54
C GLN A 432 1.03 -33.80 -134.42
N GLU A 433 1.71 -34.80 -133.85
CA GLU A 433 2.07 -36.03 -134.58
C GLU A 433 0.83 -36.79 -135.07
N ALA A 434 -0.17 -36.99 -134.21
CA ALA A 434 -1.38 -37.72 -134.55
C ALA A 434 -2.13 -37.09 -135.75
N SER A 435 -2.16 -35.77 -135.84
CA SER A 435 -2.82 -35.07 -136.95
C SER A 435 -2.14 -35.32 -138.31
N GLY A 436 -0.82 -35.49 -138.34
CA GLY A 436 -0.08 -35.78 -139.59
C GLY A 436 -0.31 -37.18 -140.14
N HIS A 437 -0.52 -38.16 -139.27
CA HIS A 437 -0.84 -39.55 -139.66
C HIS A 437 -2.21 -39.66 -140.34
N VAL A 438 -3.21 -38.91 -139.87
CA VAL A 438 -4.56 -38.91 -140.46
C VAL A 438 -4.55 -38.38 -141.89
N THR A 439 -3.77 -37.32 -142.17
CA THR A 439 -3.64 -36.79 -143.54
C THR A 439 -2.94 -37.79 -144.47
N SER A 440 -1.92 -38.51 -143.97
CA SER A 440 -1.19 -39.52 -144.75
C SER A 440 -2.05 -40.74 -145.11
N MET A 441 -2.97 -41.14 -144.23
CA MET A 441 -3.91 -42.24 -144.50
C MET A 441 -4.92 -41.92 -145.60
N ALA A 442 -5.32 -40.65 -145.76
CA ALA A 442 -6.26 -40.25 -146.81
C ALA A 442 -5.67 -40.44 -148.22
N VAL A 443 -4.37 -40.11 -148.40
CA VAL A 443 -3.66 -40.28 -149.68
C VAL A 443 -3.50 -41.76 -150.06
N ALA A 444 -3.22 -42.62 -149.08
CA ALA A 444 -3.08 -44.06 -149.31
C ALA A 444 -4.40 -44.73 -149.76
N ALA A 445 -5.55 -44.21 -149.31
CA ALA A 445 -6.86 -44.74 -149.71
C ALA A 445 -7.19 -44.46 -151.19
N GLU A 446 -6.75 -43.32 -151.74
CA GLU A 446 -6.95 -42.99 -153.16
C GLU A 446 -6.09 -43.87 -154.08
N GLU A 447 -4.85 -44.18 -153.70
CA GLU A 447 -3.99 -45.08 -154.49
C GLU A 447 -4.53 -46.52 -154.56
N ILE A 448 -5.13 -47.02 -153.48
CA ILE A 448 -5.72 -48.37 -153.46
C ILE A 448 -6.93 -48.47 -154.39
N ALA A 449 -7.75 -47.41 -154.50
CA ALA A 449 -8.90 -47.39 -155.39
C ALA A 449 -8.51 -47.47 -156.87
N MET A 450 -7.37 -46.88 -157.27
CA MET A 450 -6.85 -46.99 -158.64
C MET A 450 -6.35 -48.40 -158.98
N ALA A 451 -5.70 -49.09 -158.03
CA ALA A 451 -5.15 -50.44 -158.26
C ALA A 451 -6.24 -51.50 -158.54
N VAL A 452 -7.40 -51.38 -157.88
CA VAL A 452 -8.50 -52.36 -158.01
C VAL A 452 -9.16 -52.32 -159.40
N ASN A 453 -9.25 -51.15 -160.04
CA ASN A 453 -9.83 -51.02 -161.38
C ASN A 453 -8.93 -51.62 -162.48
N GLU A 454 -7.61 -51.54 -162.33
CA GLU A 454 -6.66 -52.08 -163.32
C GLU A 454 -6.60 -53.62 -163.30
N ILE A 455 -6.72 -54.24 -162.11
CA ILE A 455 -6.76 -55.70 -161.96
C ILE A 455 -7.99 -56.29 -162.68
N SER A 456 -9.14 -55.60 -162.59
CA SER A 456 -10.38 -56.04 -163.23
C SER A 456 -10.29 -56.03 -164.76
N ARG A 457 -9.48 -55.15 -165.35
CA ARG A 457 -9.28 -55.05 -166.81
C ARG A 457 -8.38 -56.16 -167.37
N ARG A 458 -7.36 -56.58 -166.62
CA ARG A 458 -6.40 -57.62 -167.04
C ARG A 458 -6.98 -59.03 -167.07
N LEU A 459 -7.95 -59.34 -166.21
CA LEU A 459 -8.50 -60.70 -166.06
C LEU A 459 -9.52 -61.12 -167.15
N GLY A 460 -10.07 -60.19 -167.94
CA GLY A 460 -10.99 -60.52 -169.03
C GLY A 460 -10.30 -60.96 -170.33
N ALA A 461 -9.14 -60.39 -170.63
CA ALA A 461 -8.41 -60.61 -171.89
C ALA A 461 -7.81 -62.02 -172.01
N GLU A 462 -7.47 -62.68 -170.90
CA GLU A 462 -6.80 -63.99 -170.90
C GLU A 462 -7.70 -65.17 -171.34
N ARG A 463 -9.03 -65.08 -171.20
CA ARG A 463 -9.91 -66.20 -171.58
C ARG A 463 -9.99 -66.44 -173.10
N HIS A 464 -9.61 -65.46 -173.92
CA HIS A 464 -9.65 -65.56 -175.38
C HIS A 464 -8.46 -66.32 -175.99
N LEU A 465 -7.36 -66.50 -175.25
CA LEU A 465 -6.13 -67.11 -175.76
C LEU A 465 -6.11 -68.65 -175.67
N ARG A 466 -6.91 -69.28 -174.80
CA ARG A 466 -6.87 -70.74 -174.60
C ARG A 466 -7.62 -71.58 -175.64
N TYR A 467 -8.45 -70.97 -176.51
CA TYR A 467 -9.23 -71.71 -177.52
C TYR A 467 -8.54 -71.89 -178.89
N ARG A 468 -7.34 -71.32 -179.13
CA ARG A 468 -6.66 -71.35 -180.45
C ARG A 468 -5.45 -72.28 -180.56
N ALA A 469 -5.07 -73.00 -179.50
CA ALA A 469 -3.75 -73.62 -179.40
C ALA A 469 -3.64 -75.14 -179.71
N THR A 470 -4.69 -75.86 -180.11
CA THR A 470 -4.54 -77.32 -180.36
C THR A 470 -5.12 -77.86 -181.68
N ASP A 471 -5.56 -77.00 -182.60
CA ASP A 471 -5.96 -77.40 -183.97
C ASP A 471 -4.77 -77.39 -184.97
N GLN A 472 -3.55 -77.06 -184.53
CA GLN A 472 -2.46 -76.69 -185.44
C GLN A 472 -1.24 -77.62 -185.47
N SER A 473 -1.34 -78.87 -185.02
CA SER A 473 -0.18 -79.79 -185.05
C SER A 473 -0.54 -81.23 -185.44
N ALA A 474 -1.50 -81.38 -186.35
CA ALA A 474 -1.75 -82.60 -187.14
C ALA A 474 -1.03 -82.60 -188.51
N ARG A 475 -0.03 -81.74 -188.72
CA ARG A 475 0.70 -81.65 -189.99
C ARG A 475 2.17 -81.28 -189.78
N ALA A 476 3.04 -82.28 -189.73
CA ALA A 476 4.36 -82.26 -190.39
C ALA A 476 5.10 -83.55 -190.06
N GLU A 477 4.66 -84.64 -190.70
CA GLU A 477 5.42 -85.86 -190.91
C GLU A 477 6.04 -85.75 -192.31
N ARG A 478 7.31 -86.15 -192.46
CA ARG A 478 8.16 -86.23 -193.69
C ARG A 478 9.11 -85.05 -193.92
N ASP A 479 10.35 -85.19 -193.44
CA ASP A 479 11.55 -85.47 -194.25
C ASP A 479 12.79 -85.32 -193.32
N ASP A 480 13.90 -86.05 -193.41
CA ASP A 480 14.25 -87.45 -193.63
C ASP A 480 15.78 -87.50 -193.38
N ARG A 481 16.29 -88.68 -193.00
CA ARG A 481 17.68 -89.12 -193.15
C ARG A 481 18.82 -88.53 -192.28
N GLY A 482 19.39 -89.45 -191.50
CA GLY A 482 20.77 -89.47 -191.01
C GLY A 482 20.82 -89.76 -189.51
N GLY A 483 20.69 -91.00 -189.03
CA GLY A 483 21.73 -92.04 -189.09
C GLY A 483 22.70 -91.86 -187.89
N ALA A 484 23.02 -92.84 -187.03
CA ALA A 484 22.69 -94.24 -186.95
C ALA A 484 23.14 -94.81 -185.58
N ARG A 485 22.45 -95.89 -185.14
CA ARG A 485 22.99 -97.06 -184.40
C ARG A 485 23.56 -96.86 -182.98
N ARG A 486 22.85 -97.38 -181.96
CA ARG A 486 22.96 -98.75 -181.38
C ARG A 486 22.76 -98.77 -179.84
N ARG A 487 22.00 -99.79 -179.41
CA ARG A 487 22.00 -100.52 -178.11
C ARG A 487 21.39 -99.79 -176.91
N CYS A 488 20.29 -100.28 -176.33
CA CYS A 488 20.09 -101.49 -175.50
C CYS A 488 20.43 -101.30 -174.01
N ARG A 489 19.36 -101.40 -173.20
CA ARG A 489 19.25 -102.11 -171.91
C ARG A 489 19.77 -101.42 -170.63
N PRO A 490 19.37 -101.92 -169.42
CA PRO A 490 18.61 -101.12 -168.45
C PRO A 490 19.27 -101.15 -167.05
N ARG A 491 18.46 -100.90 -166.01
CA ARG A 491 18.54 -101.39 -164.60
C ARG A 491 18.89 -100.39 -163.49
N LEU A 492 18.04 -100.51 -162.45
CA LEU A 492 18.32 -100.55 -161.01
C LEU A 492 18.67 -99.21 -160.33
N ARG A 493 18.10 -98.79 -159.19
CA ARG A 493 17.73 -99.39 -157.89
C ARG A 493 18.65 -98.77 -156.82
N ARG A 494 18.00 -98.16 -155.82
CA ARG A 494 18.29 -98.25 -154.37
C ARG A 494 19.57 -97.66 -153.76
N ARG A 495 19.29 -97.06 -152.58
CA ARG A 495 20.07 -97.06 -151.31
C ARG A 495 21.37 -96.27 -151.35
N GLY A 496 21.75 -95.55 -150.32
CA GLY A 496 21.18 -95.36 -148.98
C GLY A 496 22.29 -94.86 -148.05
N ARG A 497 21.93 -94.74 -146.76
CA ARG A 497 22.79 -94.67 -145.56
C ARG A 497 23.66 -93.43 -145.30
N ARG A 498 23.52 -92.94 -144.05
CA ARG A 498 24.55 -92.55 -143.04
C ARG A 498 25.53 -91.44 -143.50
N SER A 499 26.03 -90.54 -142.67
CA SER A 499 26.56 -90.60 -141.29
C SER A 499 26.88 -89.16 -140.86
N GLU A 500 26.95 -88.94 -139.53
CA GLU A 500 27.81 -87.93 -138.85
C GLU A 500 27.46 -86.45 -139.13
N GLY A 501 27.59 -85.49 -138.21
CA GLY A 501 28.39 -85.41 -137.00
C GLY A 501 29.10 -84.06 -137.04
N SER A 502 29.00 -83.26 -135.96
CA SER A 502 29.75 -82.02 -135.69
C SER A 502 29.53 -80.86 -136.69
N GLY A 503 29.62 -79.58 -136.34
CA GLY A 503 30.00 -78.90 -135.10
C GLY A 503 29.88 -77.37 -135.31
N ARG A 504 29.98 -76.66 -134.18
CA ARG A 504 30.45 -75.26 -133.99
C ARG A 504 31.41 -74.75 -135.10
N PRO A 505 31.51 -73.42 -135.36
CA PRO A 505 32.16 -72.43 -134.46
C PRO A 505 31.33 -71.16 -134.24
N ASP A 506 31.43 -70.43 -133.13
CA ASP A 506 32.56 -69.69 -132.52
C ASP A 506 32.75 -68.28 -133.11
N ARG A 507 32.82 -67.30 -132.18
CA ARG A 507 33.59 -66.04 -132.21
C ARG A 507 33.12 -64.89 -133.11
N ARG A 508 32.81 -63.71 -132.51
CA ARG A 508 33.72 -62.62 -132.04
C ARG A 508 34.28 -61.83 -133.24
N ARG A 509 34.57 -60.54 -133.21
CA ARG A 509 35.03 -59.56 -132.19
C ARG A 509 35.17 -58.24 -132.96
N HIS A 510 35.23 -57.11 -132.26
CA HIS A 510 35.63 -55.80 -132.80
C HIS A 510 34.71 -55.16 -133.85
N ALA A 511 34.65 -53.83 -133.72
CA ALA A 511 34.37 -52.80 -134.71
C ALA A 511 33.03 -52.86 -135.44
#